data_AF-A0A7J8H929-F1
#
_entry.id   AF-A0A7J8H929-F1
#
_cell.length_a   1.000
_cell.length_b   1.000
_cell.length_c   1.000
_cell.angle_alpha   90.00
_cell.angle_beta   90.00
_cell.angle_gamma   90.00
#
_symmetry.space_group_name_H-M   'P 1'
#
loop_
_entity.id
_entity.type
_entity.pdbx_description
1 polymer ?
#
loop_
_entity_poly.entity_id
_entity_poly.type
_entity_poly.pdbx_seq_one_letter_code
_entity_poly.pdbx_strand_id
1 'polypeptide(L)' 'MIERHYFRERLLKNFDFDFGFCIPSSRNTCEHIYEFPQLSEDVIRLMIENPYETRSDSFYFVDNKLIMHNKADYAYNGGQ' A
#
# COMPACT_ATOMS: atom_id res chain seq x y z
N MET A 1 5.80 -3.72 8.83
CA MET A 1 5.53 -2.60 7.90
C MET A 1 4.05 -2.59 7.65
N ILE A 2 3.46 -1.42 7.85
CA ILE A 2 2.02 -1.24 7.76
C ILE A 2 1.77 -0.40 6.51
N GLU A 3 1.03 -0.94 5.55
CA GLU A 3 0.65 -0.22 4.34
C GLU A 3 -0.86 -0.08 4.25
N ARG A 4 -1.33 1.16 4.07
CA ARG A 4 -2.76 1.50 4.06
C ARG A 4 -3.11 2.14 2.74
N HIS A 5 -4.09 1.56 2.05
CA HIS A 5 -4.61 2.06 0.78
C HIS A 5 -5.97 2.71 1.00
N TYR A 6 -6.17 3.87 0.41
CA TYR A 6 -7.39 4.66 0.50
C TYR A 6 -7.85 5.07 -0.88
N PHE A 7 -9.17 5.12 -1.08
CA PHE A 7 -9.78 5.89 -2.15
C PHE A 7 -10.50 7.07 -1.52
N ARG A 8 -9.99 8.29 -1.78
CA ARG A 8 -10.36 9.49 -1.00
C ARG A 8 -10.11 9.23 0.49
N GLU A 9 -11.12 9.43 1.33
CA GLU A 9 -11.04 9.21 2.78
C GLU A 9 -11.43 7.78 3.20
N ARG A 10 -11.80 6.90 2.26
CA ARG A 10 -12.24 5.53 2.56
C ARG A 10 -11.06 4.56 2.51
N LEU A 11 -10.78 3.90 3.63
CA LEU A 11 -9.82 2.79 3.68
C LEU A 11 -10.31 1.63 2.80
N LEU A 12 -9.48 1.22 1.83
CA LEU A 12 -9.71 0.07 0.96
C LEU A 12 -9.14 -1.20 1.59
N LYS A 13 -7.89 -1.12 2.06
CA LYS A 13 -7.16 -2.25 2.64
C LYS A 13 -6.05 -1.77 3.55
N ASN A 14 -5.80 -2.55 4.60
CA ASN A 14 -4.66 -2.42 5.49
C ASN A 14 -3.85 -3.72 5.39
N PHE A 15 -2.58 -3.59 5.06
CA PHE A 15 -1.60 -4.67 5.07
C PHE A 15 -0.66 -4.46 6.25
N ASP A 16 -0.39 -5.53 6.97
CA ASP A 16 0.60 -5.54 8.06
C ASP A 16 1.52 -6.73 7.84
N PHE A 17 2.78 -6.44 7.54
CA PHE A 17 3.77 -7.47 7.19
C PHE A 17 5.02 -7.37 8.06
N ASP A 18 5.48 -8.51 8.56
CA ASP A 18 6.78 -8.64 9.22
C ASP A 18 7.87 -9.02 8.22
N PHE A 19 8.96 -8.25 8.18
CA PHE A 19 10.12 -8.57 7.33
C PHE A 19 10.95 -9.74 7.85
N GLY A 20 10.78 -10.13 9.11
CA GLY A 20 11.64 -11.12 9.76
C GLY A 20 13.07 -10.59 9.99
N PHE A 21 14.07 -11.43 9.77
CA PHE A 21 15.46 -11.08 10.01
C PHE A 21 16.10 -10.37 8.80
N CYS A 22 16.60 -9.16 9.02
CA CYS A 22 17.38 -8.41 8.03
C CYS A 22 18.88 -8.59 8.33
N ILE A 23 19.62 -9.23 7.42
CA ILE A 23 21.07 -9.41 7.57
C ILE A 23 21.77 -8.04 7.45
N PRO A 24 22.67 -7.68 8.40
CA PRO A 24 23.42 -6.43 8.33
C PRO A 24 24.36 -6.38 7.12
N SER A 25 24.55 -5.18 6.57
CA SER A 25 25.50 -4.92 5.48
C SER A 25 25.34 -5.82 4.25
N SER A 26 24.11 -6.29 4.01
CA SER A 26 23.77 -7.13 2.87
C SER A 26 22.52 -6.61 2.15
N ARG A 27 22.21 -7.21 1.00
CA ARG A 27 20.94 -6.98 0.31
C ARG A 27 19.93 -8.03 0.76
N ASN A 28 18.80 -7.55 1.28
CA ASN A 28 17.68 -8.39 1.71
C ASN A 28 16.53 -8.25 0.70
N THR A 29 15.80 -9.33 0.46
CA THR A 29 14.58 -9.36 -0.38
C THR A 29 13.48 -10.01 0.43
N CYS A 30 12.27 -9.46 0.35
CA CYS A 30 11.08 -9.99 1.02
C CYS A 30 9.93 -10.05 0.01
N GLU A 31 9.19 -11.15 0.02
CA GLU A 31 7.99 -11.33 -0.78
C GLU A 31 6.77 -11.37 0.15
N HIS A 32 5.78 -10.54 -0.14
CA HIS A 32 4.51 -10.52 0.58
C HIS A 32 3.40 -10.98 -0.37
N ILE A 33 2.78 -12.11 -0.06
CA ILE A 33 1.64 -12.63 -0.80
C ILE A 33 0.37 -12.21 -0.08
N TYR A 34 -0.54 -11.53 -0.78
CA TYR A 34 -1.81 -11.07 -0.22
C TYR A 34 -2.94 -11.18 -1.24
N GLU A 35 -4.15 -11.37 -0.74
CA GLU A 35 -5.35 -11.34 -1.57
C GLU A 35 -5.86 -9.92 -1.74
N PHE A 36 -6.24 -9.60 -2.98
CA PHE A 36 -6.84 -8.31 -3.30
C PHE A 36 -8.21 -8.19 -2.62
N PRO A 37 -8.58 -7.01 -2.05
CA PRO A 37 -9.92 -6.83 -1.52
C PRO A 37 -10.97 -6.97 -2.62
N GLN A 38 -12.11 -7.57 -2.27
CA GLN A 38 -13.30 -7.53 -3.13
C GLN A 38 -13.87 -6.11 -3.08
N LEU A 39 -13.83 -5.40 -4.20
CA LEU A 39 -14.39 -4.05 -4.36
C LEU A 39 -15.67 -4.13 -5.17
N SER A 40 -16.65 -3.27 -4.87
CA SER A 40 -17.84 -3.17 -5.72
C SER A 40 -17.50 -2.57 -7.07
N GLU A 41 -18.26 -2.93 -8.10
CA GLU A 41 -18.09 -2.39 -9.46
C GLU A 41 -18.15 -0.85 -9.50
N ASP A 42 -19.01 -0.24 -8.68
CA ASP A 42 -19.09 1.21 -8.56
C ASP A 42 -17.80 1.86 -8.03
N VAL A 43 -17.16 1.24 -7.02
CA VAL A 43 -15.90 1.75 -6.47
C VAL A 43 -14.79 1.60 -7.50
N ILE A 44 -14.72 0.47 -8.20
CA ILE A 44 -13.76 0.23 -9.28
C ILE A 44 -13.92 1.30 -10.38
N ARG A 45 -15.15 1.54 -10.84
CA ARG A 45 -15.43 2.57 -11.84
C ARG A 45 -14.96 3.95 -11.39
N LEU A 46 -15.30 4.35 -10.16
CA LEU A 46 -14.88 5.65 -9.61
C LEU A 46 -13.35 5.76 -9.49
N MET A 47 -12.66 4.70 -9.10
CA MET A 47 -11.19 4.69 -9.02
C MET A 47 -10.51 4.85 -10.38
N ILE A 48 -11.12 4.34 -11.46
CA ILE A 48 -10.63 4.51 -12.84
C ILE A 48 -10.89 5.94 -13.32
N GLU A 49 -12.08 6.49 -13.07
CA GLU A 49 -12.50 7.83 -13.50
C GLU A 49 -11.78 8.96 -12.76
N ASN A 50 -11.24 8.70 -11.56
CA ASN A 50 -10.61 9.70 -10.69
C ASN A 50 -9.15 9.32 -10.39
N PRO A 51 -8.21 9.53 -11.34
CA PRO A 51 -6.81 9.19 -11.16
C PRO A 51 -6.18 9.96 -9.99
N TYR A 52 -5.24 9.31 -9.29
CA TYR A 52 -4.49 9.85 -8.14
C TYR A 52 -5.33 10.18 -6.89
N GLU A 53 -6.65 9.88 -6.91
CA GLU A 53 -7.49 9.89 -5.71
C GLU A 53 -7.39 8.59 -4.90
N THR A 54 -6.85 7.53 -5.50
CA THR A 54 -6.38 6.37 -4.74
C THR A 54 -4.96 6.64 -4.26
N ARG A 55 -4.72 6.52 -2.96
CA ARG A 55 -3.44 6.85 -2.32
C ARG A 55 -3.07 5.80 -1.29
N SER A 56 -1.79 5.69 -1.00
CA SER A 56 -1.28 4.85 0.08
C SER A 56 -0.28 5.56 0.97
N ASP A 57 -0.26 5.08 2.21
CA ASP A 57 0.80 5.35 3.17
C ASP A 57 1.47 4.03 3.57
N SER A 58 2.79 3.95 3.40
CA SER A 58 3.61 2.81 3.82
C SER A 58 4.50 3.22 4.99
N PHE A 59 4.24 2.65 6.16
CA PHE A 59 4.92 2.93 7.42
C PHE A 59 5.88 1.79 7.79
N TYR A 60 7.16 2.12 8.00
CA TYR A 60 8.19 1.16 8.34
C TYR A 60 8.65 1.38 9.78
N PHE A 61 8.68 0.29 10.54
CA PHE A 61 9.02 0.31 11.95
C PHE A 61 10.23 -0.58 12.20
N VAL A 62 11.11 -0.15 13.10
CA VAL A 62 12.17 -0.95 13.72
C VAL A 62 12.02 -0.79 15.22
N ASP A 63 11.95 -1.90 15.97
CA ASP A 63 11.69 -1.90 17.41
C ASP A 63 10.48 -1.04 17.82
N ASN A 64 9.37 -1.17 17.07
CA ASN A 64 8.13 -0.41 17.24
C ASN A 64 8.27 1.11 17.12
N LYS A 65 9.39 1.61 16.61
CA LYS A 65 9.62 3.03 16.31
C LYS A 65 9.52 3.25 14.82
N LEU A 66 8.73 4.25 14.43
CA LEU A 66 8.61 4.66 13.04
C LEU A 66 9.96 5.21 12.55
N ILE A 67 10.50 4.64 11.48
CA ILE A 67 11.79 5.05 10.90
C ILE A 67 11.66 5.62 9.49
N MET A 68 10.60 5.25 8.76
CA MET A 68 10.39 5.68 7.39
C MET A 68 8.90 5.68 7.06
N HIS A 69 8.49 6.67 6.27
CA HIS A 69 7.12 6.86 5.81
C HIS A 69 7.14 7.23 4.34
N ASN A 70 6.65 6.31 3.50
CA ASN A 70 6.52 6.53 2.07
C ASN A 70 5.06 6.76 1.70
N LYS A 71 4.84 7.51 0.61
CA LYS A 71 3.53 7.84 0.05
C LYS A 71 3.51 7.50 -1.43
N ALA A 72 2.36 7.04 -1.91
CA ALA A 72 2.10 6.87 -3.33
C ALA A 72 0.67 7.27 -3.68
N ASP A 73 0.47 7.63 -4.93
CA ASP A 73 -0.85 7.77 -5.56
C ASP A 73 -0.93 6.87 -6.80
N TYR A 74 -2.16 6.53 -7.19
CA TYR A 74 -2.41 5.51 -8.21
C TYR A 74 -3.42 6.00 -9.25
N ALA A 75 -3.15 5.70 -10.51
CA ALA A 75 -4.06 5.89 -11.62
C ALA A 75 -4.33 4.53 -12.29
N TYR A 76 -5.60 4.22 -12.56
CA TYR A 76 -6.05 2.95 -13.14
C TYR A 76 -6.66 3.12 -14.54
N ASN A 77 -6.46 4.27 -15.17
CA ASN A 77 -7.01 4.64 -16.46
C ASN A 77 -6.14 4.20 -17.66
N GLY A 78 -5.13 3.36 -17.43
CA GLY A 78 -4.23 2.88 -18.48
C GLY A 78 -3.30 3.95 -19.06
N GLY A 79 -3.11 5.09 -18.38
CA GLY A 79 -2.24 6.18 -18.82
C GLY A 79 -2.85 7.12 -19.88
N GLN A 80 -4.19 7.12 -19.99
CA GLN A 80 -4.94 8.07 -20.81
C GLN A 80 -5.19 9.40 -20.12
#